data_AF-A0A2N1DQF6-F1
#
_entry.id   AF-A0A2N1DQF6-F1
#
_cell.length_a   1.000
_cell.length_b   1.000
_cell.length_c   1.000
_cell.angle_alpha   90.00
_cell.angle_beta   90.00
_cell.angle_gamma   90.00
#
_symmetry.space_group_name_H-M   'P 1'
#
loop_
_entity.id
_entity.type
_entity.pdbx_description
1 polymer ?
#
loop_
_entity_poly.entity_id
_entity_poly.type
_entity_poly.pdbx_seq_one_letter_code
_entity_poly.pdbx_strand_id
1 'polypeptide(L)'
;MFVNGKGKDKEKPELIPVGQLDAKDEFSKMKNVTTGDILSAHRIPLDLMSIVREGFSPVGDLNKVDKMFHKNEIKPIGEILLELNDFAGFEVLKMKEYEVLETGS
;
A
#
# COMPACT_ATOMS: atom_id res chain seq x y z
N MET A 1 33.32 8.47 5.86
CA MET A 1 34.31 9.38 5.22
C MET A 1 35.67 8.74 5.39
N PHE A 2 36.29 8.31 4.29
CA PHE A 2 37.64 7.77 4.29
C PHE A 2 38.57 8.81 3.66
N VAL A 3 39.72 9.06 4.27
CA VAL A 3 40.78 9.89 3.67
C VAL A 3 41.92 8.93 3.29
N ASN A 4 42.22 8.82 2.00
CA ASN A 4 43.37 8.04 1.54
C ASN A 4 44.64 8.90 1.66
N GLY A 5 45.53 8.52 2.58
CA GLY A 5 46.78 9.22 2.88
C GLY A 5 48.02 8.66 2.16
N LYS A 6 47.89 8.00 1.01
CA LYS A 6 49.04 7.55 0.21
C LYS A 6 49.19 8.35 -1.09
N GLY A 7 49.63 9.60 -0.96
CA GLY A 7 50.19 10.35 -2.08
C GLY A 7 51.70 10.08 -2.18
N LYS A 8 52.15 9.43 -3.25
CA LYS A 8 53.48 9.76 -3.78
C LYS A 8 53.26 10.98 -4.68
N ASP A 9 53.87 12.09 -4.27
CA ASP A 9 53.91 13.38 -4.97
C ASP A 9 52.58 14.16 -5.08
N LYS A 10 52.44 15.13 -4.15
CA LYS A 10 51.75 16.44 -4.31
C LYS A 10 50.28 16.53 -4.73
N GLU A 11 49.51 15.46 -4.86
CA GLU A 11 48.05 15.62 -5.06
C GLU A 11 47.29 15.78 -3.74
N LYS A 12 46.33 16.72 -3.72
CA LYS A 12 45.47 16.98 -2.57
C LYS A 12 44.65 15.71 -2.27
N PRO A 13 44.43 15.36 -0.98
CA PRO A 13 43.58 14.22 -0.65
C PRO A 13 42.20 14.37 -1.30
N GLU A 14 41.82 13.43 -2.15
CA GLU A 14 40.48 13.42 -2.75
C GLU A 14 39.45 12.94 -1.72
N LEU A 15 38.47 13.81 -1.44
CA LEU A 15 37.29 13.42 -0.67
C LEU A 15 36.35 12.64 -1.61
N ILE A 16 36.35 11.32 -1.48
CA ILE A 16 35.35 10.46 -2.13
C ILE A 16 34.20 10.24 -1.13
N PRO A 17 32.99 10.78 -1.38
CA PRO A 17 31.82 10.49 -0.57
C PRO A 17 31.32 9.07 -0.87
N VAL A 18 31.96 8.07 -0.28
CA VAL A 18 31.45 6.69 -0.24
C VAL A 18 30.35 6.60 0.81
N GLY A 19 29.11 6.38 0.35
CA GLY A 19 27.95 6.06 1.20
C GLY A 19 26.65 6.81 0.88
N GLN A 20 26.67 7.93 0.14
CA GLN A 20 25.44 8.72 -0.08
C GLN A 20 24.54 8.17 -1.20
N LEU A 21 25.12 7.58 -2.24
CA LEU A 21 24.37 6.94 -3.33
C LEU A 21 23.80 5.59 -2.87
N ASP A 22 24.62 4.74 -2.26
CA ASP A 22 24.19 3.44 -1.72
C ASP A 22 23.07 3.58 -0.67
N ALA A 23 23.17 4.59 0.21
CA ALA A 23 22.13 4.86 1.21
C ALA A 23 20.80 5.32 0.58
N LYS A 24 20.83 6.02 -0.57
CA LYS A 24 19.62 6.49 -1.24
C LYS A 24 18.83 5.34 -1.86
N ASP A 25 19.53 4.36 -2.41
CA ASP A 25 18.90 3.18 -3.01
C ASP A 25 18.29 2.27 -1.94
N GLU A 26 19.02 2.04 -0.83
CA GLU A 26 18.49 1.29 0.31
C GLU A 26 17.31 2.01 0.98
N PHE A 27 17.32 3.34 1.05
CA PHE A 27 16.19 4.11 1.58
C PHE A 27 14.95 3.99 0.69
N SER A 28 15.12 4.06 -0.64
CA SER A 28 14.02 3.88 -1.59
C SER A 28 13.43 2.47 -1.51
N LYS A 29 14.27 1.44 -1.37
CA LYS A 29 13.83 0.06 -1.13
C LYS A 29 13.03 -0.07 0.17
N MET A 30 13.55 0.48 1.27
CA MET A 30 12.85 0.44 2.57
C MET A 30 11.46 1.07 2.48
N LYS A 31 11.34 2.24 1.82
CA LYS A 31 10.04 2.90 1.60
C LYS A 31 9.07 2.01 0.81
N ASN A 32 9.57 1.36 -0.24
CA ASN A 32 8.74 0.48 -1.08
C ASN A 32 8.26 -0.76 -0.32
N VAL A 33 9.12 -1.36 0.52
CA VAL A 33 8.76 -2.47 1.41
C VAL A 33 7.70 -2.03 2.40
N THR A 34 7.94 -0.95 3.15
CA THR A 34 6.98 -0.41 4.13
C THR A 34 5.63 -0.08 3.49
N THR A 35 5.62 0.45 2.27
CA THR A 35 4.38 0.72 1.54
C THR A 35 3.64 -0.58 1.20
N GLY A 36 4.37 -1.63 0.82
CA GLY A 36 3.80 -2.98 0.63
C GLY A 36 3.14 -3.50 1.90
N ASP A 37 3.85 -3.43 3.03
CA ASP A 37 3.35 -3.92 4.33
C ASP A 37 2.08 -3.19 4.77
N ILE A 38 2.05 -1.85 4.65
CA ILE A 38 0.87 -1.04 5.00
C ILE A 38 -0.33 -1.43 4.13
N LEU A 39 -0.13 -1.63 2.83
CA LEU A 39 -1.22 -1.99 1.92
C LEU A 39 -1.74 -3.40 2.15
N SER A 40 -0.85 -4.35 2.41
CA SER A 40 -1.22 -5.71 2.80
C SER A 40 -2.03 -5.71 4.10
N ALA A 41 -1.69 -4.84 5.06
CA ALA A 41 -2.45 -4.68 6.30
C ALA A 41 -3.82 -4.01 6.07
N HIS A 42 -3.91 -3.05 5.14
CA HIS A 42 -5.16 -2.35 4.85
C HIS A 42 -6.18 -3.22 4.12
N ARG A 43 -5.72 -4.24 3.37
CA ARG A 43 -6.55 -5.23 2.64
C ARG A 43 -7.55 -4.66 1.61
N ILE A 44 -7.49 -3.37 1.31
CA ILE A 44 -8.26 -2.77 0.21
C ILE A 44 -7.44 -2.93 -1.09
N PRO A 45 -8.04 -3.39 -2.20
CA PRO A 45 -7.36 -3.44 -3.50
C PRO A 45 -6.86 -2.07 -3.93
N LEU A 46 -5.64 -2.03 -4.48
CA LEU A 46 -5.03 -0.79 -4.98
C LEU A 46 -5.88 -0.11 -6.06
N ASP A 47 -6.56 -0.88 -6.91
CA ASP A 47 -7.48 -0.38 -7.93
C ASP A 47 -8.59 0.51 -7.38
N LEU A 48 -9.01 0.27 -6.14
CA LEU A 48 -10.08 1.01 -5.45
C LEU A 48 -9.54 2.12 -4.55
N MET A 49 -8.21 2.20 -4.38
CA MET A 49 -7.57 3.26 -3.62
C MET A 49 -7.18 4.41 -4.54
N SER A 50 -7.25 5.64 -4.04
CA SER A 50 -6.70 6.81 -4.75
C SER A 50 -5.17 6.94 -4.61
N ILE A 51 -4.45 5.81 -4.59
CA ILE A 51 -3.00 5.75 -4.40
C ILE A 51 -2.34 5.16 -5.65
N VAL A 52 -1.38 5.89 -6.22
CA VAL A 52 -0.54 5.40 -7.32
C VAL A 52 0.76 4.83 -6.77
N ARG A 53 1.10 3.60 -7.17
CA ARG A 53 2.39 2.97 -6.85
C ARG A 53 3.22 2.74 -8.09
N GLU A 54 4.53 2.84 -7.91
CA GLU A 54 5.49 2.47 -8.95
C GLU A 54 5.30 0.98 -9.32
N GLY A 55 5.18 0.71 -10.62
CA GLY A 55 4.97 -0.65 -11.14
C GLY A 55 3.55 -1.19 -10.99
N PHE A 56 2.58 -0.41 -10.50
CA PHE A 56 1.18 -0.83 -10.44
C PHE A 56 0.49 -0.70 -11.80
N SER A 57 -0.24 -1.74 -12.20
CA SER A 57 -1.08 -1.75 -13.39
C SER A 57 -2.50 -2.15 -12.97
N PRO A 58 -3.52 -1.29 -13.21
CA PRO A 58 -4.90 -1.61 -12.85
C PRO A 58 -5.42 -2.85 -13.57
N VAL A 59 -6.31 -3.60 -12.92
CA VAL A 59 -6.98 -4.79 -13.44
C VAL A 59 -7.96 -4.46 -14.59
N GLY A 60 -8.26 -3.17 -14.80
CA GLY A 60 -9.06 -2.64 -15.92
C GLY A 60 -10.55 -2.61 -15.62
N ASP A 61 -11.16 -3.75 -15.26
CA ASP A 61 -12.56 -3.82 -14.85
C ASP A 61 -12.71 -3.56 -13.34
N LEU A 62 -12.92 -2.28 -12.99
CA LEU A 62 -13.08 -1.85 -11.61
C LEU A 62 -14.33 -2.46 -10.93
N ASN A 63 -15.41 -2.70 -11.70
CA ASN A 63 -16.62 -3.34 -11.16
C ASN A 63 -16.35 -4.77 -10.70
N LYS A 64 -15.49 -5.50 -11.41
CA LYS A 64 -15.06 -6.83 -10.99
C LYS A 64 -14.22 -6.78 -9.70
N VAL A 65 -13.32 -5.82 -9.59
CA VAL A 65 -12.48 -5.66 -8.39
C VAL A 65 -13.35 -5.29 -7.18
N ASP A 66 -14.25 -4.33 -7.34
CA ASP A 66 -15.20 -3.88 -6.31
C ASP A 66 -16.09 -5.03 -5.83
N LYS A 67 -16.67 -5.80 -6.75
CA LYS A 67 -17.49 -6.98 -6.40
C LYS A 67 -16.72 -8.03 -5.60
N MET A 68 -15.47 -8.30 -5.99
CA MET A 68 -14.61 -9.27 -5.28
C MET A 68 -14.23 -8.76 -3.90
N PHE A 69 -13.88 -7.48 -3.78
CA PHE A 69 -13.59 -6.82 -2.52
C PHE A 69 -14.81 -6.83 -1.58
N HIS A 70 -15.98 -6.48 -2.10
CA HIS A 70 -17.22 -6.53 -1.34
C HIS A 70 -17.49 -7.94 -0.80
N LYS A 71 -17.36 -8.96 -1.66
CA LYS A 71 -17.61 -10.36 -1.27
C LYS A 71 -16.62 -10.85 -0.21
N ASN A 72 -15.35 -10.52 -0.33
CA ASN A 72 -14.28 -11.13 0.48
C ASN A 72 -13.92 -10.33 1.74
N GLU A 73 -14.12 -9.02 1.76
CA GLU A 73 -13.73 -8.15 2.87
C GLU A 73 -14.93 -7.45 3.50
N ILE A 74 -15.76 -6.75 2.70
CA ILE A 74 -16.86 -5.92 3.25
C ILE A 74 -17.98 -6.77 3.84
N LYS A 75 -18.44 -7.81 3.13
CA LYS A 75 -19.54 -8.66 3.59
C LYS A 75 -19.19 -9.38 4.92
N PRO A 76 -18.03 -10.04 5.07
CA PRO A 76 -17.66 -10.65 6.35
C PRO A 76 -17.54 -9.65 7.50
N ILE A 77 -16.97 -8.47 7.26
CA ILE A 77 -16.92 -7.40 8.27
C ILE A 77 -18.35 -6.98 8.67
N GLY A 78 -19.23 -6.82 7.69
CA GLY A 78 -20.63 -6.52 7.93
C GLY A 78 -21.35 -7.60 8.74
N GLU A 79 -21.09 -8.88 8.46
CA GLU A 79 -21.64 -10.00 9.23
C GLU A 79 -21.21 -9.97 10.69
N ILE A 80 -19.94 -9.66 10.98
CA ILE A 80 -19.45 -9.47 12.36
C ILE A 80 -20.16 -8.28 13.02
N LEU A 81 -20.37 -7.18 12.31
CA LEU A 81 -21.07 -6.02 12.85
C LEU A 81 -22.54 -6.30 13.17
N LEU A 82 -23.19 -7.21 12.43
CA LEU A 82 -24.57 -7.61 12.69
C LEU A 82 -24.75 -8.34 14.03
N GLU A 83 -23.70 -8.94 14.61
CA GLU A 83 -23.73 -9.51 15.97
C GLU A 83 -24.13 -8.47 17.03
N LEU A 84 -23.97 -7.17 16.74
CA LEU A 84 -24.45 -6.09 17.60
C LEU A 84 -25.97 -6.13 17.82
N ASN A 85 -26.74 -6.61 16.84
CA ASN A 85 -28.19 -6.75 16.98
C ASN A 85 -28.54 -7.79 18.04
N ASP A 86 -27.83 -8.92 18.04
CA ASP A 86 -28.02 -9.99 19.01
C ASP A 86 -27.63 -9.50 20.41
N PHE A 87 -26.54 -8.74 20.51
CA PHE A 87 -26.14 -8.10 21.77
C PHE A 87 -27.17 -7.08 22.28
N ALA A 88 -27.75 -6.28 21.39
CA ALA A 88 -28.71 -5.22 21.75
C ALA A 88 -30.13 -5.75 22.03
N GLY A 89 -30.49 -6.92 21.48
CA GLY A 89 -31.83 -7.50 21.57
C GLY A 89 -32.86 -6.84 20.64
N PHE A 90 -32.42 -6.00 19.70
CA PHE A 90 -33.24 -5.39 18.65
C PHE A 90 -32.38 -5.04 17.42
N GLU A 91 -33.00 -4.78 16.28
CA GLU A 91 -32.29 -4.44 15.04
C GLU A 91 -31.67 -3.03 15.14
N VAL A 92 -30.34 -2.96 15.29
CA VAL A 92 -29.53 -1.73 15.29
C VAL A 92 -28.93 -1.48 13.92
N LEU A 93 -28.41 -2.53 13.28
CA LEU A 93 -27.72 -2.50 11.99
C LEU A 93 -28.42 -3.43 11.00
N LYS A 94 -28.49 -3.00 9.75
CA LYS A 94 -28.96 -3.83 8.63
C LYS A 94 -28.03 -3.64 7.45
N MET A 95 -27.50 -4.75 6.94
CA MET A 95 -26.67 -4.74 5.74
C MET A 95 -27.54 -4.49 4.52
N LYS A 96 -27.09 -3.59 3.65
CA LYS A 96 -27.68 -3.40 2.32
C LYS A 96 -27.12 -4.45 1.35
N GLU A 97 -27.90 -4.77 0.33
CA GLU A 97 -27.40 -5.58 -0.77
C GLU A 97 -26.34 -4.80 -1.57
N TYR A 98 -25.42 -5.54 -2.18
CA TYR A 98 -24.40 -4.96 -3.04
C TYR A 98 -25.03 -4.41 -4.33
N GLU A 99 -24.69 -3.18 -4.67
CA GLU A 99 -25.13 -2.51 -5.89
C GLU A 99 -23.91 -2.29 -6.80
N VAL A 100 -24.02 -2.72 -8.05
CA VAL A 100 -22.97 -2.49 -9.05
C VAL A 100 -22.99 -1.01 -9.45
N LEU A 101 -21.81 -0.39 -9.58
CA LEU A 101 -21.69 0.96 -10.08
C LEU A 101 -22.12 1.01 -11.56
N GLU A 102 -23.10 1.86 -11.87
CA GLU A 102 -23.45 2.15 -13.25
C GLU A 102 -22.29 2.93 -13.89
N THR A 103 -21.56 2.28 -14.79
CA THR A 103 -20.65 2.99 -15.70
C THR A 103 -21.50 3.85 -16.61
N GLY A 104 -21.45 5.17 -16.41
CA GLY A 104 -22.06 6.12 -17.34
C GLY A 104 -21.53 5.86 -18.76
N SER A 105 -22.47 5.63 -19.68
CA SER A 105 -22.24 5.52 -21.13
C SER A 105 -21.57 6.76 -21.71
#